data_AF-I0WRZ6-F1
#
_entry.id   AF-I0WRZ6-F1
#
_cell.length_a   1.000
_cell.length_b   1.000
_cell.length_c   1.000
_cell.angle_alpha   90.00
_cell.angle_beta   90.00
_cell.angle_gamma   90.00
#
_symmetry.space_group_name_H-M   'P 1'
#
loop_
_entity.id
_entity.type
_entity.pdbx_description
1 polymer ?
#
loop_
_entity_poly.entity_id
_entity_poly.type
_entity_poly.pdbx_seq_one_letter_code
_entity_poly.pdbx_strand_id
1 'polypeptide(L)'
;MRNDRGRTVRPHEYLDTDEGPAREEHNPAESPAAPGPLQRLSAAGVAVWLDDLSRHRLASGSLDALVRNRSVSGVTTNPSIFENALRSGEAAYGEQIVDLAIARANAAEAVRALTTTDVRWACEILQET
;
A
#
# COMPACT_ATOMS: atom_id res chain seq x y z
N MET A 1 -38.95 17.98 -56.88
CA MET A 1 -40.34 17.71 -56.44
C MET A 1 -40.89 18.96 -55.75
N ARG A 2 -42.13 19.39 -56.05
CA ARG A 2 -42.88 20.47 -55.35
C ARG A 2 -44.01 19.83 -54.53
N ASN A 3 -44.43 20.45 -53.43
CA ASN A 3 -45.61 20.00 -52.68
C ASN A 3 -46.89 20.75 -53.11
N ASP A 4 -48.05 20.29 -52.64
CA ASP A 4 -49.41 20.64 -53.08
C ASP A 4 -49.85 22.10 -52.84
N ARG A 5 -48.93 23.00 -52.46
CA ARG A 5 -49.15 24.46 -52.42
C ARG A 5 -48.17 25.24 -53.30
N GLY A 6 -47.48 24.58 -54.22
CA GLY A 6 -46.76 25.21 -55.34
C GLY A 6 -45.43 25.89 -54.99
N ARG A 7 -44.90 25.77 -53.76
CA ARG A 7 -43.59 26.34 -53.38
C ARG A 7 -42.44 25.33 -53.53
N THR A 8 -41.26 25.82 -53.93
CA THR A 8 -40.02 25.04 -54.01
C THR A 8 -39.31 25.08 -52.66
N VAL A 9 -38.99 23.91 -52.08
CA VAL A 9 -38.24 23.80 -50.81
C VAL A 9 -36.76 23.52 -51.12
N ARG A 10 -35.82 24.19 -50.42
CA ARG A 10 -34.37 23.94 -50.52
C ARG A 10 -33.94 22.84 -49.51
N PRO A 11 -32.83 22.12 -49.73
CA PRO A 11 -32.59 20.83 -49.09
C PRO A 11 -32.03 20.86 -47.65
N HIS A 12 -31.97 22.00 -46.95
CA HIS A 12 -31.09 22.10 -45.77
C HIS A 12 -31.63 22.94 -44.60
N GLU A 13 -32.89 22.76 -44.21
CA GLU A 13 -33.38 23.20 -42.90
C GLU A 13 -34.08 22.03 -42.21
N TYR A 14 -33.33 21.28 -41.39
CA TYR A 14 -33.93 20.51 -40.31
C TYR A 14 -33.96 21.45 -39.10
N LEU A 15 -35.16 21.85 -38.72
CA LEU A 15 -35.43 22.67 -37.56
C LEU A 15 -35.01 21.92 -36.30
N ASP A 16 -34.14 22.59 -35.56
CA ASP A 16 -33.74 22.33 -34.20
C ASP A 16 -34.95 22.58 -33.28
N THR A 17 -35.71 21.53 -32.94
CA THR A 17 -36.66 21.53 -31.83
C THR A 17 -36.78 20.13 -31.23
N ASP A 18 -35.81 19.75 -30.39
CA ASP A 18 -36.08 18.82 -29.29
C ASP A 18 -35.01 19.02 -28.20
N GLU A 19 -35.19 20.05 -27.37
CA GLU A 19 -34.54 20.13 -26.05
C GLU A 19 -35.13 19.02 -25.18
N GLY A 20 -34.70 17.77 -25.45
CA GLY A 20 -34.89 16.65 -24.53
C GLY A 20 -34.24 16.98 -23.18
N PRO A 21 -34.69 16.38 -22.07
CA PRO A 21 -34.14 16.69 -20.75
C PRO A 21 -32.62 16.54 -20.83
N ALA A 22 -31.91 17.58 -20.41
CA ALA A 22 -30.46 17.59 -20.31
C ALA A 22 -30.04 16.23 -19.73
N ARG A 23 -29.32 15.44 -20.53
CA ARG A 23 -28.71 14.22 -20.03
C ARG A 23 -27.88 14.67 -18.85
N GLU A 24 -28.29 14.31 -17.64
CA GLU A 24 -27.43 14.45 -16.48
C GLU A 24 -26.15 13.73 -16.86
N GLU A 25 -25.12 14.51 -17.18
CA GLU A 25 -23.76 13.99 -17.27
C GLU A 25 -23.49 13.44 -15.88
N HIS A 26 -23.70 12.14 -15.72
CA HIS A 26 -23.29 11.41 -14.55
C HIS A 26 -21.78 11.59 -14.49
N ASN A 27 -21.36 12.63 -13.76
CA ASN A 27 -19.97 12.87 -13.43
C ASN A 27 -19.50 11.60 -12.74
N PRO A 28 -18.63 10.79 -13.35
CA PRO A 28 -18.15 9.57 -12.74
C PRO A 28 -17.08 10.01 -11.73
N ALA A 29 -17.53 10.67 -10.66
CA ALA A 29 -16.75 10.73 -9.44
C ALA A 29 -16.47 9.27 -9.09
N GLU A 30 -15.21 8.90 -9.29
CA GLU A 30 -14.61 7.57 -9.20
C GLU A 30 -15.45 6.59 -8.37
N SER A 31 -15.98 5.56 -9.05
CA SER A 31 -16.42 4.36 -8.34
C SER A 31 -15.26 3.90 -7.45
N PRO A 32 -15.49 3.58 -6.16
CA PRO A 32 -14.41 3.15 -5.29
C PRO A 32 -13.68 1.99 -5.96
N ALA A 33 -12.37 2.15 -6.14
CA ALA A 33 -11.55 1.17 -6.83
C ALA A 33 -11.79 -0.21 -6.20
N ALA A 34 -12.01 -1.21 -7.05
CA ALA A 34 -12.25 -2.58 -6.60
C ALA A 34 -11.11 -3.02 -5.65
N PRO A 35 -11.41 -3.75 -4.56
CA PRO A 35 -10.41 -4.13 -3.57
C PRO A 35 -9.26 -4.90 -4.22
N GLY A 36 -8.04 -4.51 -3.87
CA GLY A 36 -6.82 -5.10 -4.36
C GLY A 36 -6.69 -6.58 -3.96
N PRO A 37 -5.80 -7.34 -4.63
CA PRO A 37 -5.68 -8.79 -4.40
C PRO A 37 -5.47 -9.19 -2.93
N LEU A 38 -4.62 -8.46 -2.19
CA LEU A 38 -4.34 -8.76 -0.77
C LEU A 38 -5.55 -8.50 0.13
N GLN A 39 -6.33 -7.45 -0.15
CA GLN A 39 -7.56 -7.15 0.58
C GLN A 39 -8.62 -8.23 0.35
N ARG A 40 -8.71 -8.77 -0.87
CA ARG A 40 -9.61 -9.91 -1.16
C ARG A 40 -9.19 -11.19 -0.44
N LEU A 41 -7.88 -11.48 -0.35
CA LEU A 41 -7.37 -12.61 0.42
C LEU A 41 -7.68 -12.45 1.91
N SER A 42 -7.44 -11.27 2.46
CA SER A 42 -7.75 -10.94 3.86
C SER A 42 -9.25 -11.07 4.15
N ALA A 43 -10.12 -10.54 3.28
CA ALA A 43 -11.57 -10.68 3.39
C ALA A 43 -12.07 -12.14 3.29
N ALA A 44 -11.29 -13.02 2.65
CA ALA A 44 -11.55 -14.45 2.59
C ALA A 44 -11.01 -15.22 3.81
N GLY A 45 -10.45 -14.52 4.81
CA GLY A 45 -9.90 -15.12 6.04
C GLY A 45 -8.45 -15.58 5.94
N VAL A 46 -7.70 -15.17 4.90
CA VAL A 46 -6.28 -15.50 4.75
C VAL A 46 -5.42 -14.43 5.42
N ALA A 47 -4.55 -14.82 6.34
CA ALA A 47 -3.57 -13.94 6.95
C ALA A 47 -2.40 -13.66 5.97
N VAL A 48 -2.15 -12.38 5.68
CA VAL A 48 -1.04 -11.96 4.81
C VAL A 48 0.14 -11.57 5.68
N TRP A 49 1.27 -12.25 5.51
CA TRP A 49 2.50 -12.00 6.28
C TRP A 49 3.61 -11.50 5.34
N LEU A 50 4.43 -10.59 5.85
CA LEU A 50 5.63 -10.10 5.17
C LEU A 50 6.83 -11.01 5.50
N ASP A 51 7.51 -11.52 4.47
CA ASP A 51 8.73 -12.32 4.60
C ASP A 51 10.00 -11.45 4.58
N ASP A 52 10.06 -10.48 5.50
CA ASP A 52 11.19 -9.58 5.67
C ASP A 52 11.06 -8.81 6.99
N LEU A 53 12.20 -8.50 7.61
CA LEU A 53 12.30 -7.59 8.74
C LEU A 53 13.67 -6.93 8.77
N SER A 54 13.69 -5.60 8.75
CA SER A 54 14.90 -4.80 8.96
C SER A 54 14.59 -3.55 9.76
N ARG A 55 15.58 -3.07 10.53
CA ARG A 55 15.45 -1.82 11.29
C ARG A 55 15.10 -0.62 10.43
N HIS A 56 15.60 -0.57 9.20
CA HIS A 56 15.24 0.47 8.25
C HIS A 56 13.74 0.46 7.91
N ARG A 57 13.15 -0.72 7.68
CA ARG A 57 11.71 -0.86 7.41
C ARG A 57 10.86 -0.39 8.58
N LEU A 58 11.31 -0.64 9.81
CA LEU A 58 10.67 -0.17 11.04
C LEU A 58 10.77 1.35 11.16
N ALA A 59 11.99 1.89 11.09
CA ALA A 59 12.27 3.31 11.28
C ALA A 59 11.66 4.21 10.19
N SER A 60 11.54 3.72 8.96
CA SER A 60 10.92 4.44 7.84
C SER A 60 9.39 4.48 7.90
N GLY A 61 8.76 3.75 8.83
CA GLY A 61 7.29 3.57 8.85
C GLY A 61 6.77 2.67 7.72
N SER A 62 7.66 2.02 6.95
CA SER A 62 7.27 1.14 5.85
C SER A 62 6.42 -0.04 6.33
N LEU A 63 6.73 -0.63 7.49
CA LEU A 63 5.92 -1.73 8.04
C LEU A 63 4.51 -1.24 8.42
N ASP A 64 4.40 -0.12 9.13
CA ASP A 64 3.11 0.49 9.52
C ASP A 64 2.24 0.77 8.29
N ALA A 65 2.83 1.33 7.22
CA ALA A 65 2.11 1.55 5.97
C ALA A 65 1.60 0.26 5.31
N LEU A 66 2.35 -0.85 5.40
CA LEU A 66 1.91 -2.15 4.88
C LEU A 66 0.77 -2.73 5.71
N VAL A 67 0.82 -2.60 7.03
CA VAL A 67 -0.24 -3.03 7.93
C VAL A 67 -1.53 -2.26 7.62
N ARG A 68 -1.47 -0.92 7.59
CA ARG A 68 -2.64 -0.06 7.37
C ARG A 68 -3.24 -0.19 5.97
N ASN A 69 -2.39 -0.27 4.94
CA ASN A 69 -2.85 -0.06 3.56
C ASN A 69 -2.83 -1.32 2.70
N ARG A 70 -2.17 -2.41 3.14
CA ARG A 70 -1.93 -3.61 2.32
C ARG A 70 -2.33 -4.92 3.01
N SER A 71 -3.10 -4.86 4.09
CA SER A 71 -3.63 -6.03 4.81
C SER A 71 -2.54 -6.94 5.39
N VAL A 72 -1.31 -6.44 5.59
CA VAL A 72 -0.26 -7.20 6.27
C VAL A 72 -0.62 -7.33 7.75
N SER A 73 -0.57 -8.55 8.26
CA SER A 73 -1.01 -8.95 9.60
C SER A 73 0.09 -9.62 10.42
N GLY A 74 1.27 -9.80 9.84
CA GLY A 74 2.40 -10.45 10.49
C GLY A 74 3.68 -10.27 9.69
N VAL A 75 4.79 -10.60 10.33
CA VAL A 75 6.13 -10.65 9.71
C VAL A 75 6.77 -11.99 10.03
N THR A 76 7.68 -12.43 9.18
CA THR A 76 8.62 -13.52 9.51
C THR A 76 10.05 -13.02 9.45
N THR A 77 10.90 -13.73 10.17
CA THR A 77 12.34 -13.59 10.11
C THR A 77 12.98 -14.95 10.13
N ASN A 78 14.21 -15.02 9.65
CA ASN A 78 15.09 -16.18 9.70
C ASN A 78 16.54 -15.65 9.75
N PRO A 79 17.55 -16.52 9.98
CA PRO A 79 18.94 -16.07 10.07
C PRO A 79 19.41 -15.25 8.86
N SER A 80 19.02 -15.63 7.64
CA SER A 80 19.44 -14.94 6.41
C SER A 80 18.79 -13.56 6.23
N ILE A 81 17.55 -13.38 6.70
CA ILE A 81 16.90 -12.06 6.72
C ILE A 81 17.68 -11.11 7.64
N PHE A 82 18.03 -11.55 8.85
CA PHE A 82 18.82 -10.71 9.76
C PHE A 82 20.24 -10.46 9.28
N GLU A 83 20.90 -11.45 8.70
CA GLU A 83 22.22 -11.27 8.07
C GLU A 83 22.17 -10.16 7.02
N ASN A 84 21.17 -10.19 6.13
CA ASN A 84 21.00 -9.16 5.12
C ASN A 84 20.69 -7.79 5.71
N ALA A 85 19.82 -7.72 6.72
CA ALA A 85 19.47 -6.47 7.39
C ALA A 85 20.71 -5.83 8.06
N LEU A 86 21.50 -6.61 8.79
CA LEU A 86 22.71 -6.15 9.47
C LEU A 86 23.79 -5.72 8.47
N ARG A 87 23.99 -6.48 7.38
CA ARG A 87 25.00 -6.19 6.36
C ARG A 87 24.68 -4.92 5.55
N SER A 88 23.41 -4.66 5.25
CA SER A 88 22.97 -3.54 4.41
C SER A 88 22.58 -2.28 5.20
N GLY A 89 22.32 -2.42 6.50
CA GLY A 89 21.76 -1.39 7.37
C GLY A 89 22.74 -0.77 8.36
N GLU A 90 24.04 -0.69 8.03
CA GLU A 90 25.11 -0.30 8.98
C GLU A 90 24.78 0.98 9.76
N ALA A 91 24.22 1.99 9.09
CA ALA A 91 23.82 3.26 9.72
C ALA A 91 22.64 3.11 10.70
N ALA A 92 21.71 2.20 10.47
CA ALA A 92 20.54 2.00 11.34
C ALA A 92 20.91 1.22 12.62
N TYR A 93 21.92 0.35 12.56
CA TYR A 93 22.35 -0.47 13.70
C TYR A 93 23.50 0.15 14.51
N GLY A 94 24.17 1.17 13.97
CA GLY A 94 25.42 1.73 14.52
C GLY A 94 25.36 2.13 15.99
N GLU A 95 24.33 2.86 16.41
CA GLU A 95 24.19 3.32 17.80
C GLU A 95 24.15 2.15 18.79
N GLN A 96 23.25 1.19 18.57
CA GLN A 96 23.14 0.02 19.44
C GLN A 96 24.40 -0.87 19.39
N ILE A 97 25.08 -0.95 18.24
CA ILE A 97 26.36 -1.66 18.13
C ILE A 97 27.43 -1.01 19.00
N VAL A 98 27.50 0.33 19.02
CA VAL A 98 28.42 1.08 19.90
C VAL A 98 28.11 0.80 21.37
N ASP A 99 26.84 0.84 21.77
CA ASP A 99 26.42 0.55 23.15
C ASP A 99 26.79 -0.88 23.57
N LEU A 100 26.57 -1.85 22.68
CA LEU A 100 26.93 -3.25 22.91
C LEU A 100 28.45 -3.45 23.02
N ALA A 101 29.23 -2.71 22.23
CA ALA A 101 30.69 -2.73 22.32
C ALA A 101 31.18 -2.14 23.65
N ILE A 102 30.59 -1.05 24.12
CA ILE A 102 30.88 -0.46 25.45
C ILE A 102 30.55 -1.47 26.56
N ALA A 103 29.43 -2.18 26.42
CA ALA A 103 29.02 -3.24 27.34
C ALA A 103 29.87 -4.53 27.23
N ARG A 104 30.84 -4.58 26.30
CA ARG A 104 31.69 -5.75 26.03
C ARG A 104 30.91 -7.01 25.66
N ALA A 105 29.77 -6.84 24.99
CA ALA A 105 28.97 -7.95 24.49
C ALA A 105 29.77 -8.74 23.44
N ASN A 106 29.69 -10.06 23.49
CA ASN A 106 30.21 -10.90 22.42
C ASN A 106 29.27 -10.91 21.20
N ALA A 107 29.71 -11.49 20.08
CA ALA A 107 28.94 -11.49 18.83
C ALA A 107 27.56 -12.15 18.97
N ALA A 108 27.43 -13.24 19.74
CA ALA A 108 26.16 -13.92 19.93
C ALA A 108 25.19 -13.08 20.78
N GLU A 109 25.69 -12.40 21.80
CA GLU A 109 24.92 -11.45 22.61
C GLU A 109 24.46 -10.26 21.77
N ALA A 110 25.36 -9.71 20.93
CA ALA A 110 25.04 -8.59 20.06
C ALA A 110 23.96 -8.95 19.04
N VAL A 111 24.11 -10.08 18.33
CA VAL A 111 23.08 -10.55 17.37
C VAL A 111 21.75 -10.76 18.07
N ARG A 112 21.73 -11.40 19.25
CA ARG A 112 20.50 -11.59 20.02
C ARG A 112 19.87 -10.24 20.40
N ALA A 113 20.65 -9.30 20.90
CA ALA A 113 20.16 -7.99 21.31
C ALA A 113 19.56 -7.21 20.13
N LEU A 114 20.29 -7.11 19.01
CA LEU A 114 19.86 -6.38 17.81
C LEU A 114 18.56 -6.96 17.24
N THR A 115 18.52 -8.28 17.06
CA THR A 115 17.38 -8.97 16.46
C THR A 115 16.15 -8.96 17.36
N THR A 116 16.31 -9.11 18.67
CA THR A 116 15.19 -9.04 19.62
C THR A 116 14.64 -7.63 19.78
N THR A 117 15.48 -6.59 19.69
CA THR A 117 15.01 -5.20 19.59
C THR A 117 14.12 -5.01 18.37
N ASP A 118 14.55 -5.48 17.19
CA ASP A 118 13.79 -5.33 15.95
C ASP A 118 12.46 -6.11 16.00
N VAL A 119 12.48 -7.36 16.53
CA VAL A 119 11.26 -8.17 16.70
C VAL A 119 10.28 -7.50 17.66
N ARG A 120 10.76 -6.97 18.79
CA ARG A 120 9.91 -6.26 19.75
C ARG A 120 9.23 -5.06 19.10
N TRP A 121 9.99 -4.25 18.36
CA TRP A 121 9.43 -3.08 17.69
C TRP A 121 8.43 -3.48 16.59
N ALA A 122 8.69 -4.55 15.84
CA ALA A 122 7.71 -5.09 14.90
C ALA A 122 6.42 -5.53 15.61
N CYS A 123 6.52 -6.19 16.78
CA CYS A 123 5.36 -6.54 17.59
C CYS A 123 4.57 -5.31 18.04
N GLU A 124 5.23 -4.22 18.43
CA GLU A 124 4.57 -2.96 18.81
C GLU A 124 3.79 -2.35 17.63
N ILE A 125 4.34 -2.39 16.41
CA ILE A 125 3.64 -1.92 15.20
C ILE A 125 2.45 -2.83 14.83
N LEU A 126 2.58 -4.14 15.07
CA LEU A 126 1.55 -5.12 14.72
C LEU A 126 0.45 -5.27 15.78
N GLN A 127 0.58 -4.63 16.94
CA GLN A 127 -0.50 -4.60 17.93
C GLN A 127 -1.69 -3.85 17.35
N GLU A 128 -2.87 -4.48 17.40
CA GLU A 128 -4.13 -3.85 17.05
C GLU A 128 -4.34 -2.59 17.90
N THR A 129 -4.78 -1.50 17.27
CA THR A 129 -5.26 -0.29 17.97
C THR A 129 -6.76 -0.39 18.20
#